data_AF-B7P7Z4-F1
#
_entry.id   AF-B7P7Z4-F1
#
_cell.length_a   1.000
_cell.length_b   1.000
_cell.length_c   1.000
_cell.angle_alpha   90.00
_cell.angle_beta   90.00
_cell.angle_gamma   90.00
#
_symmetry.space_group_name_H-M   'P 1'
#
loop_
_entity.id
_entity.type
_entity.pdbx_description
1 polymer ?
#
loop_
_entity_poly.entity_id
_entity_poly.type
_entity_poly.pdbx_seq_one_letter_code
_entity_poly.pdbx_strand_id
1 'polypeptide(L)'
;KGLYLSGGYLQGMEVKGQMVHCPESETLLFLGSPVVDGGLSAMLRRGLYISDVPVHDATRDILLVEEQARAQDGLKRRMDKIRSSIQEANLAVEEERQKNVDLLHLIFPPSVARKLWLGESVEAQQHDQVTLLFSDIVGFTAICSTATPMMVINMLNALYTQFDQFCGELDVYKA
;
A
#
# COMPACT_ATOMS: atom_id res chain seq x y z
N LYS A 1 -36.68 -5.18 30.95
CA LYS A 1 -36.52 -6.31 31.89
C LYS A 1 -36.75 -7.59 31.08
N GLY A 2 -35.71 -8.40 30.86
CA GLY A 2 -35.81 -9.64 30.07
C GLY A 2 -36.60 -10.71 30.81
N LEU A 3 -37.26 -11.60 30.06
CA LEU A 3 -37.90 -12.80 30.58
C LEU A 3 -36.89 -13.95 30.50
N TYR A 4 -36.54 -14.53 31.65
CA TYR A 4 -35.71 -15.73 31.73
C TYR A 4 -36.63 -16.94 31.86
N LEU A 5 -36.65 -17.82 30.86
CA LEU A 5 -37.38 -19.08 30.93
C LEU A 5 -36.49 -20.14 31.59
N SER A 6 -36.74 -20.44 32.87
CA SER A 6 -36.09 -21.55 33.59
C SER A 6 -37.04 -22.76 33.64
N GLY A 7 -37.12 -23.49 32.52
CA GLY A 7 -37.79 -24.79 32.38
C GLY A 7 -36.93 -25.71 31.52
N GLY A 8 -36.86 -27.00 31.89
CA GLY A 8 -35.85 -27.98 31.45
C GLY A 8 -35.45 -27.95 29.97
N TYR A 9 -34.16 -28.17 29.73
CA TYR A 9 -33.38 -28.07 28.47
C TYR A 9 -32.84 -26.68 28.06
N LEU A 10 -33.36 -25.57 28.59
CA LEU A 10 -32.93 -24.20 28.21
C LEU A 10 -32.29 -23.39 29.36
N GLN A 11 -31.46 -24.02 30.20
CA GLN A 11 -30.83 -23.31 31.32
C GLN A 11 -29.80 -22.28 30.80
N GLY A 12 -30.12 -20.99 30.94
CA GLY A 12 -29.23 -19.88 30.58
C GLY A 12 -29.39 -19.32 29.16
N MET A 13 -30.50 -19.62 28.48
CA MET A 13 -30.85 -18.96 27.21
C MET A 13 -31.64 -17.68 27.47
N GLU A 14 -31.12 -16.56 26.96
CA GLU A 14 -31.86 -15.29 26.95
C GLU A 14 -32.68 -15.21 25.66
N VAL A 15 -33.96 -14.88 25.78
CA VAL A 15 -34.87 -14.71 24.65
C VAL A 15 -35.42 -13.30 24.70
N LYS A 16 -35.28 -12.57 23.60
CA LYS A 16 -35.79 -11.21 23.48
C LYS A 16 -36.99 -11.22 22.56
N GLY A 17 -38.08 -10.61 23.02
CA GLY A 17 -39.35 -10.72 22.33
C GLY A 17 -40.41 -9.78 22.89
N GLN A 18 -41.61 -9.92 22.35
CA GLN A 18 -42.79 -9.16 22.76
C GLN A 18 -43.83 -10.10 23.38
N MET A 19 -44.52 -9.62 24.42
CA MET A 19 -45.73 -10.25 24.93
C MET A 19 -46.95 -9.66 24.24
N VAL A 20 -47.84 -10.52 23.78
CA VAL A 20 -49.09 -10.18 23.10
C VAL A 20 -50.24 -10.80 23.88
N HIS A 21 -51.24 -10.00 24.22
CA HIS A 21 -52.45 -10.49 24.87
C HIS A 21 -53.41 -11.07 23.83
N CYS A 22 -53.84 -12.31 24.05
CA CYS A 22 -54.80 -13.03 23.23
C CYS A 22 -56.16 -13.06 23.95
N PRO A 23 -57.06 -12.10 23.67
CA PRO A 23 -58.32 -11.95 24.43
C PRO A 23 -59.30 -13.10 24.22
N GLU A 24 -59.20 -13.82 23.10
CA GLU A 24 -60.08 -14.96 22.76
C GLU A 24 -59.83 -16.19 23.65
N SER A 25 -58.63 -16.30 24.20
CA SER A 25 -58.20 -17.41 25.06
C SER A 25 -57.80 -16.96 26.47
N GLU A 26 -57.91 -15.67 26.78
CA GLU A 26 -57.41 -15.05 28.03
C GLU A 26 -55.96 -15.43 28.38
N THR A 27 -55.09 -15.49 27.37
CA THR A 27 -53.67 -15.85 27.54
C THR A 27 -52.72 -14.74 27.07
N LEU A 28 -51.48 -14.79 27.58
CA LEU A 28 -50.37 -13.98 27.08
C LEU A 28 -49.45 -14.87 26.23
N LEU A 29 -49.33 -14.53 24.95
CA LEU A 29 -48.39 -15.15 24.02
C LEU A 29 -47.06 -14.39 24.05
N PHE A 30 -45.95 -15.10 24.19
CA PHE A 30 -44.62 -14.52 24.05
C PHE A 30 -44.00 -14.94 22.72
N LEU A 31 -43.67 -13.94 21.88
CA LEU A 31 -42.99 -14.13 20.60
C LEU A 31 -41.60 -13.52 20.72
N GLY A 32 -40.55 -14.33 20.58
CA GLY A 32 -39.18 -13.84 20.71
C GLY A 32 -38.15 -14.72 20.04
N SER A 33 -36.97 -14.14 19.84
CA SER A 33 -35.82 -14.76 19.22
C SER A 33 -34.72 -14.97 20.27
N PRO A 34 -33.94 -16.06 20.17
CA PRO A 34 -32.81 -16.29 21.07
C PRO A 34 -31.79 -15.17 20.93
N VAL A 35 -31.32 -14.63 22.05
CA VAL A 35 -30.16 -13.74 22.10
C VAL A 35 -28.92 -14.61 22.21
N VAL A 36 -28.09 -14.55 21.17
CA VAL A 36 -26.90 -15.39 21.08
C VAL A 36 -25.68 -14.50 20.85
N ASP A 37 -24.88 -14.35 21.89
CA ASP A 37 -23.58 -13.71 21.81
C ASP A 37 -22.53 -14.74 21.40
N GLY A 38 -21.82 -14.48 20.29
CA GLY A 38 -20.74 -15.34 19.82
C GLY A 38 -21.05 -16.22 18.60
N GLY A 39 -22.11 -15.91 17.85
CA GLY A 39 -22.41 -16.52 16.55
C GLY A 39 -22.89 -17.98 16.62
N LEU A 40 -22.77 -18.70 15.51
CA LEU A 40 -23.26 -20.09 15.37
C LEU A 40 -22.62 -21.05 16.38
N SER A 41 -21.35 -20.84 16.71
CA SER A 41 -20.64 -21.67 17.71
C SER A 41 -21.26 -21.57 19.10
N ALA A 42 -21.79 -20.41 19.50
CA ALA A 42 -22.46 -20.23 20.78
C ALA A 42 -23.84 -20.87 20.80
N MET A 43 -24.55 -20.86 19.67
CA MET A 43 -25.82 -21.60 19.50
C MET A 43 -25.60 -23.10 19.71
N LEU A 44 -24.61 -23.67 19.04
CA LEU A 44 -24.31 -25.12 19.12
C LEU A 44 -23.97 -25.55 20.56
N ARG A 45 -23.22 -24.73 21.31
CA ARG A 45 -22.93 -25.00 22.74
C ARG A 45 -24.17 -25.00 23.62
N ARG A 46 -25.22 -24.27 23.22
CA ARG A 46 -26.52 -24.22 23.89
C ARG A 46 -27.53 -25.23 23.32
N GLY A 47 -27.10 -26.10 22.40
CA GLY A 47 -27.95 -27.11 21.76
C GLY A 47 -28.93 -26.55 20.73
N LEU A 48 -28.76 -25.29 20.32
CA LEU A 48 -29.54 -24.65 19.27
C LEU A 48 -28.85 -24.79 17.92
N TYR A 49 -29.65 -24.99 16.89
CA TYR A 49 -29.22 -25.03 15.51
C TYR A 49 -29.78 -23.84 14.73
N ILE A 50 -29.13 -23.52 13.62
CA ILE A 50 -29.64 -22.48 12.71
C ILE A 50 -31.01 -22.84 12.14
N SER A 51 -31.37 -24.12 12.08
CA SER A 51 -32.70 -24.58 11.67
C SER A 51 -33.81 -24.18 12.64
N ASP A 52 -33.47 -23.89 13.90
CA ASP A 52 -34.45 -23.51 14.93
C ASP A 52 -34.84 -22.03 14.82
N VAL A 53 -34.10 -21.24 14.02
CA VAL A 53 -34.41 -19.84 13.74
C VAL A 53 -35.17 -19.75 12.41
N PRO A 54 -36.43 -19.26 12.41
CA PRO A 54 -37.23 -19.14 11.19
C PRO A 54 -36.53 -18.34 10.10
N VAL A 55 -36.75 -18.70 8.83
CA VAL A 55 -36.11 -18.03 7.68
C VAL A 55 -36.51 -16.57 7.49
N HIS A 56 -37.63 -16.15 8.08
CA HIS A 56 -38.12 -14.78 8.05
C HIS A 56 -37.69 -13.96 9.28
N ASP A 57 -37.00 -14.58 10.24
CA ASP A 57 -36.46 -13.90 11.41
C ASP A 57 -35.14 -13.22 11.04
N ALA A 58 -35.07 -11.90 11.21
CA ALA A 58 -33.87 -11.10 10.92
C ALA A 58 -32.64 -11.53 11.74
N THR A 59 -32.84 -12.18 12.89
CA THR A 59 -31.75 -12.76 13.70
C THR A 59 -30.95 -13.79 12.90
N ARG A 60 -31.60 -14.52 11.98
CA ARG A 60 -30.95 -15.51 11.11
C ARG A 60 -29.91 -14.87 10.20
N ASP A 61 -30.26 -13.76 9.55
CA ASP A 61 -29.39 -13.07 8.61
C ASP A 61 -28.16 -12.51 9.32
N ILE A 62 -28.35 -11.95 10.52
CA ILE A 62 -27.26 -11.43 11.36
C ILE A 62 -26.24 -12.52 11.71
N LEU A 63 -26.73 -13.69 12.16
CA LEU A 63 -25.87 -14.83 12.51
C LEU A 63 -25.07 -15.36 11.32
N LEU A 64 -25.69 -15.41 10.13
CA LEU A 64 -25.03 -15.85 8.91
C LEU A 64 -23.95 -14.86 8.45
N VAL A 65 -24.25 -13.55 8.50
CA VAL A 65 -23.28 -12.49 8.16
C VAL A 65 -22.07 -12.52 9.11
N GLU A 66 -22.30 -12.72 10.41
CA GLU A 66 -21.20 -12.79 11.38
C GLU A 66 -20.25 -13.96 11.09
N GLU A 67 -20.79 -15.14 10.79
CA GLU A 67 -19.97 -16.33 10.51
C GLU A 67 -19.26 -16.24 9.16
N GLN A 68 -19.92 -15.66 8.14
CA GLN A 68 -19.25 -15.35 6.88
C GLN A 68 -18.11 -14.34 7.07
N ALA A 69 -18.32 -13.31 7.89
CA ALA A 69 -17.28 -12.33 8.21
C ALA A 69 -16.08 -13.00 8.92
N ARG A 70 -16.32 -13.91 9.87
CA ARG A 70 -15.27 -14.70 10.54
C ARG A 70 -14.50 -15.58 9.54
N ALA A 71 -15.20 -16.27 8.65
CA ALA A 71 -14.58 -17.12 7.63
C ALA A 71 -13.70 -16.30 6.67
N GLN A 72 -14.06 -15.04 6.40
CA GLN A 72 -13.34 -14.16 5.49
C GLN A 72 -12.25 -13.30 6.17
N ASP A 73 -12.24 -13.14 7.50
CA ASP A 73 -11.29 -12.27 8.21
C ASP A 73 -9.82 -12.64 7.93
N GLY A 74 -9.49 -13.92 7.99
CA GLY A 74 -8.13 -14.38 7.69
C GLY A 74 -7.69 -14.15 6.23
N LEU A 75 -8.63 -14.15 5.28
CA LEU A 75 -8.33 -13.81 3.88
C LEU A 75 -8.17 -12.29 3.72
N LYS A 76 -9.06 -11.51 4.34
CA LYS A 76 -9.01 -10.04 4.32
C LYS A 76 -7.67 -9.52 4.84
N ARG A 77 -7.22 -10.00 6.00
CA ARG A 77 -5.90 -9.62 6.56
C ARG A 77 -4.73 -9.96 5.63
N ARG A 78 -4.79 -11.10 4.94
CA ARG A 78 -3.77 -11.50 3.96
C ARG A 78 -3.79 -10.59 2.74
N MET A 79 -4.97 -10.26 2.23
CA MET A 79 -5.13 -9.32 1.12
C MET A 79 -4.60 -7.93 1.48
N ASP A 80 -4.92 -7.43 2.68
CA ASP A 80 -4.42 -6.13 3.14
C ASP A 80 -2.89 -6.12 3.25
N LYS A 81 -2.29 -7.20 3.77
CA LYS A 81 -0.83 -7.34 3.86
C LYS A 81 -0.17 -7.39 2.48
N ILE A 82 -0.73 -8.17 1.55
CA ILE A 82 -0.23 -8.24 0.17
C ILE A 82 -0.33 -6.87 -0.49
N ARG A 83 -1.45 -6.17 -0.31
CA ARG A 83 -1.65 -4.83 -0.87
C ARG A 83 -0.61 -3.83 -0.36
N SER A 84 -0.33 -3.83 0.95
CA SER A 84 0.73 -2.99 1.54
C SER A 84 2.09 -3.32 0.94
N SER A 85 2.43 -4.61 0.87
CA SER A 85 3.73 -5.05 0.34
C SER A 85 3.91 -4.70 -1.14
N ILE A 86 2.86 -4.84 -1.96
CA ILE A 86 2.89 -4.41 -3.37
C ILE A 86 3.09 -2.90 -3.46
N GLN A 87 2.40 -2.13 -2.61
CA GLN A 87 2.53 -0.67 -2.60
C GLN A 87 3.96 -0.23 -2.24
N GLU A 88 4.54 -0.84 -1.21
CA GLU A 88 5.94 -0.60 -0.81
C GLU A 88 6.93 -0.98 -1.92
N ALA A 89 6.75 -2.14 -2.55
CA ALA A 89 7.59 -2.58 -3.66
C ALA A 89 7.50 -1.62 -4.86
N ASN A 90 6.30 -1.15 -5.21
CA ASN A 90 6.12 -0.18 -6.29
C ASN A 90 6.83 1.15 -6.00
N LEU A 91 6.78 1.64 -4.75
CA LEU A 91 7.49 2.86 -4.36
C LEU A 91 9.01 2.69 -4.49
N ALA A 92 9.55 1.54 -4.05
CA ALA A 92 10.98 1.26 -4.17
C ALA A 92 11.42 1.16 -5.64
N VAL A 93 10.62 0.51 -6.49
CA VAL A 93 10.88 0.42 -7.93
C VAL A 93 10.87 1.80 -8.59
N GLU A 94 9.93 2.67 -8.21
CA GLU A 94 9.87 4.03 -8.77
C GLU A 94 11.09 4.87 -8.32
N GLU A 95 11.55 4.72 -7.08
CA GLU A 95 12.76 5.39 -6.60
C GLU A 95 14.02 4.91 -7.35
N GLU A 96 14.16 3.60 -7.58
CA GLU A 96 15.27 3.04 -8.35
C GLU A 96 15.22 3.48 -9.82
N ARG A 97 14.01 3.53 -10.40
CA ARG A 97 13.77 4.03 -11.75
C ARG A 97 14.20 5.49 -11.87
N GLN A 98 13.83 6.34 -10.91
CA GLN A 98 14.20 7.76 -10.92
C GLN A 98 15.72 7.92 -10.87
N LYS A 99 16.41 7.19 -9.98
CA LYS A 99 17.88 7.20 -9.91
C LYS A 99 18.53 6.81 -11.24
N ASN A 100 17.98 5.82 -11.93
CA ASN A 100 18.51 5.38 -13.23
C ASN A 100 18.32 6.45 -14.32
N VAL A 101 17.14 7.10 -14.34
CA VAL A 101 16.86 8.22 -15.25
C VAL A 101 17.79 9.41 -14.96
N ASP A 102 17.99 9.75 -13.69
CA ASP A 102 18.89 10.84 -13.29
C ASP A 102 20.34 10.55 -13.72
N LEU A 103 20.81 9.30 -13.54
CA LEU A 103 22.14 8.88 -14.01
C LEU A 103 22.31 9.02 -15.51
N LEU A 104 21.29 8.69 -16.32
CA LEU A 104 21.34 8.90 -17.76
C LEU A 104 21.42 10.38 -18.14
N HIS A 105 20.71 11.24 -17.42
CA HIS A 105 20.74 12.68 -17.63
C HIS A 105 22.04 13.35 -17.21
N LEU A 106 22.81 12.74 -16.30
CA LEU A 106 24.16 13.22 -15.94
C LEU A 106 25.18 13.02 -17.06
N ILE A 107 24.94 12.07 -17.96
CA ILE A 107 25.90 11.70 -19.03
C ILE A 107 25.45 12.24 -20.38
N PHE A 108 24.16 12.13 -20.69
CA PHE A 108 23.63 12.44 -22.01
C PHE A 108 22.66 13.62 -21.98
N PRO A 109 22.57 14.40 -23.08
CA PRO A 109 21.53 15.41 -23.22
C PRO A 109 20.13 14.80 -23.03
N PRO A 110 19.15 15.55 -22.49
CA PRO A 110 17.82 15.02 -22.17
C PRO A 110 17.11 14.31 -23.33
N SER A 111 17.34 14.75 -24.57
CA SER A 111 16.78 14.15 -25.77
C SER A 111 17.36 12.76 -26.06
N VAL A 112 18.67 12.57 -25.85
CA VAL A 112 19.38 11.30 -26.07
C VAL A 112 19.10 10.33 -24.92
N ALA A 113 19.16 10.81 -23.68
CA ALA A 113 18.83 10.02 -22.49
C ALA A 113 17.43 9.39 -22.58
N ARG A 114 16.44 10.17 -23.05
CA ARG A 114 15.06 9.68 -23.24
C ARG A 114 14.96 8.55 -24.27
N LYS A 115 15.65 8.68 -25.42
CA LYS A 115 15.65 7.64 -26.46
C LYS A 115 16.29 6.35 -25.94
N LEU A 116 17.43 6.46 -25.27
CA LEU A 116 18.10 5.31 -24.65
C LEU A 116 17.23 4.64 -23.59
N TRP A 117 16.54 5.43 -22.76
CA TRP A 117 15.62 4.92 -21.76
C TRP A 117 14.44 4.14 -22.37
N LEU A 118 13.94 4.59 -23.52
CA LEU A 118 12.87 3.90 -24.27
C LEU A 118 13.37 2.68 -25.05
N GLY A 119 14.69 2.39 -25.03
CA GLY A 119 15.29 1.31 -25.81
C GLY A 119 15.39 1.63 -27.31
N GLU A 120 15.26 2.89 -27.69
CA GLU A 120 15.37 3.34 -29.08
C GLU A 120 16.84 3.48 -29.49
N SER A 121 17.13 3.21 -30.77
CA SER A 121 18.45 3.46 -31.33
C SER A 121 18.72 4.95 -31.49
N VAL A 122 19.89 5.41 -31.04
CA VAL A 122 20.36 6.79 -31.25
C VAL A 122 21.26 6.81 -32.47
N GLU A 123 20.76 7.38 -33.57
CA GLU A 123 21.56 7.59 -34.79
C GLU A 123 22.51 8.78 -34.62
N ALA A 124 23.66 8.71 -35.28
CA ALA A 124 24.62 9.81 -35.33
C ALA A 124 23.97 11.02 -36.03
N GLN A 125 24.10 12.19 -35.41
CA GLN A 125 23.55 13.45 -35.92
C GLN A 125 24.68 14.40 -36.28
N GLN A 126 24.56 15.05 -37.43
CA GLN A 126 25.39 16.18 -37.79
C GLN A 126 24.70 17.47 -37.34
N HIS A 127 25.45 18.34 -36.68
CA HIS A 127 24.98 19.64 -36.23
C HIS A 127 25.82 20.73 -36.91
N ASP A 128 25.17 21.60 -37.69
CA ASP A 128 25.88 22.58 -38.53
C ASP A 128 26.36 23.81 -37.75
N GLN A 129 25.74 24.12 -36.61
CA GLN A 129 26.06 25.29 -35.78
C GLN A 129 26.36 24.87 -34.34
N VAL A 130 27.61 24.48 -34.07
CA VAL A 130 28.08 24.09 -32.74
C VAL A 130 29.28 24.96 -32.36
N THR A 131 29.29 25.42 -31.11
CA THR A 131 30.43 26.10 -30.50
C THR A 131 31.02 25.19 -29.43
N LEU A 132 32.33 24.92 -29.53
CA LEU A 132 33.07 24.07 -28.60
C LEU A 132 33.98 24.94 -27.74
N LEU A 133 33.99 24.69 -26.42
CA LEU A 133 34.92 25.31 -25.48
C LEU A 133 35.84 24.23 -24.90
N PHE A 134 37.15 24.39 -25.10
CA PHE A 134 38.17 23.58 -24.47
C PHE A 134 38.86 24.38 -23.37
N SER A 135 39.06 23.74 -22.22
CA SER A 135 39.72 24.35 -21.05
C SER A 135 40.70 23.35 -20.45
N ASP A 136 41.85 23.84 -20.00
CA ASP A 136 42.91 23.04 -19.37
C ASP A 136 43.44 23.77 -18.13
N ILE A 137 43.94 22.99 -17.16
CA ILE A 137 44.52 23.52 -15.92
C ILE A 137 46.02 23.73 -16.14
N VAL A 138 46.42 25.00 -16.18
CA VAL A 138 47.83 25.37 -16.33
C VAL A 138 48.65 24.78 -15.18
N GLY A 139 49.71 24.03 -15.52
CA GLY A 139 50.63 23.47 -14.53
C GLY A 139 50.09 22.24 -13.77
N PHE A 140 49.02 21.60 -14.25
CA PHE A 140 48.42 20.42 -13.60
C PHE A 140 49.43 19.33 -13.24
N THR A 141 50.40 19.03 -14.13
CA THR A 141 51.46 18.04 -13.86
C THR A 141 52.33 18.41 -12.65
N ALA A 142 52.65 19.70 -12.47
CA ALA A 142 53.44 20.17 -11.34
C ALA A 142 52.64 20.10 -10.03
N ILE A 143 51.35 20.44 -10.09
CA ILE A 143 50.41 20.31 -8.97
C ILE A 143 50.33 18.84 -8.54
N CYS A 144 50.15 17.91 -9.48
CA CYS A 144 50.08 16.47 -9.19
C CYS A 144 51.40 15.91 -8.63
N SER A 145 52.54 16.52 -8.97
CA SER A 145 53.85 16.09 -8.47
C SER A 145 54.15 16.56 -7.05
N THR A 146 53.43 17.58 -6.56
CA THR A 146 53.70 18.23 -5.27
C THR A 146 52.58 18.01 -4.25
N ALA A 147 51.33 17.83 -4.70
CA ALA A 147 50.17 17.63 -3.87
C ALA A 147 49.90 16.13 -3.61
N THR A 148 49.21 15.84 -2.51
CA THR A 148 48.71 14.48 -2.27
C THR A 148 47.56 14.16 -3.23
N PRO A 149 47.35 12.88 -3.61
CA PRO A 149 46.24 12.50 -4.48
C PRO A 149 44.87 13.00 -3.99
N MET A 150 44.62 12.98 -2.68
CA MET A 150 43.37 13.49 -2.12
C MET A 150 43.20 15.00 -2.29
N MET A 151 44.28 15.78 -2.19
CA MET A 151 44.22 17.23 -2.44
C MET A 151 43.89 17.52 -3.90
N VAL A 152 44.47 16.76 -4.83
CA VAL A 152 44.17 16.89 -6.27
C VAL A 152 42.71 16.56 -6.55
N ILE A 153 42.20 15.46 -6.00
CA ILE A 153 40.78 15.06 -6.14
C ILE A 153 39.86 16.14 -5.59
N ASN A 154 40.14 16.67 -4.40
CA ASN A 154 39.31 17.72 -3.79
C ASN A 154 39.31 19.01 -4.63
N MET A 155 40.46 19.41 -5.17
CA MET A 155 40.57 20.56 -6.08
C MET A 155 39.72 20.35 -7.34
N LEU A 156 39.85 19.19 -7.99
CA LEU A 156 39.09 18.87 -9.20
C LEU A 156 37.59 18.80 -8.93
N ASN A 157 37.17 18.17 -7.84
CA ASN A 157 35.77 18.11 -7.44
C ASN A 157 35.19 19.51 -7.22
N ALA A 158 35.90 20.38 -6.50
CA ALA A 158 35.46 21.75 -6.27
C ALA A 158 35.33 22.55 -7.58
N LEU A 159 36.30 22.41 -8.48
CA LEU A 159 36.31 23.08 -9.78
C LEU A 159 35.14 22.60 -10.66
N TYR A 160 34.99 21.28 -10.84
CA TYR A 160 33.95 20.73 -11.71
C TYR A 160 32.55 20.93 -11.14
N THR A 161 32.36 20.89 -9.82
CA THR A 161 31.06 21.19 -9.22
C THR A 161 30.61 22.62 -9.52
N GLN A 162 31.54 23.60 -9.46
CA GLN A 162 31.22 24.98 -9.84
C GLN A 162 30.92 25.11 -11.33
N PHE A 163 31.69 24.44 -12.19
CA PHE A 163 31.41 24.41 -13.63
C PHE A 163 30.04 23.82 -13.94
N ASP A 164 29.68 22.68 -13.32
CA ASP A 164 28.40 22.02 -13.54
C ASP A 164 27.23 22.92 -13.13
N GLN A 165 27.39 23.68 -12.05
CA GLN A 165 26.41 24.69 -11.65
C GLN A 165 26.24 25.78 -12.72
N PHE A 166 27.34 26.38 -13.20
CA PHE A 166 27.27 27.40 -14.26
C PHE A 166 26.73 26.84 -15.57
N CYS A 167 27.04 25.59 -15.90
CA CYS A 167 26.50 24.91 -17.08
C CYS A 167 24.98 24.78 -16.99
N GLY A 168 24.45 24.43 -15.82
CA GLY A 168 23.01 24.37 -15.56
C GLY A 168 22.33 25.75 -15.63
N GLU A 169 22.97 26.80 -15.13
CA GLU A 169 22.44 28.18 -15.17
C GLU A 169 22.41 28.78 -16.58
N LEU A 170 23.42 28.45 -17.41
CA LEU A 170 23.56 28.96 -18.78
C LEU A 170 22.94 28.04 -19.85
N ASP A 171 22.33 26.92 -19.44
CA ASP A 171 21.77 25.89 -20.33
C ASP A 171 22.77 25.41 -21.40
N VAL A 172 24.02 25.18 -20.97
CA VAL A 172 25.09 24.64 -21.83
C VAL A 172 25.41 23.20 -21.44
N TYR A 173 25.54 22.33 -22.44
CA TYR A 173 25.87 20.93 -22.22
C TYR A 173 27.38 20.75 -22.03
N LYS A 174 27.76 20.14 -20.91
CA LYS A 174 29.11 19.66 -20.64
C LYS A 174 29.23 18.22 -21.17
N ALA A 175 30.19 18.02 -22.07
CA ALA A 175 30.54 16.71 -22.62
C ALA A 175 31.60 15.99 -21.77
#